data_AF-A0A940AGN7-F1
#
_entry.id   AF-A0A940AGN7-F1
#
_cell.length_a   1.000
_cell.length_b   1.000
_cell.length_c   1.000
_cell.angle_alpha   90.00
_cell.angle_beta   90.00
_cell.angle_gamma   90.00
#
_symmetry.space_group_name_H-M   'P 1'
#
loop_
_entity.id
_entity.type
_entity.pdbx_description
1 polymer ?
#
loop_
_entity_poly.entity_id
_entity_poly.type
_entity_poly.pdbx_seq_one_letter_code
_entity_poly.pdbx_strand_id
1 'polypeptide(L)'
;MRKICLLCLIGMLVSAAAAEPAARFEIASLPVVSAQVSRLENCIAPRFRDSVAAATLVLTMGAAQLGMDLTRPWEISFYSFGEKPSVRITAFALGDGELFRKSAKLLDVRFHANRQRGLVVLDSEGLKEPFPADPPGLGLQTGELIRGSIQAEAVHRHFQFRTFNTGNNPARLILCGVDELLAQLSRAEVVFSADETFLKLDLSVTPRKQSALRKWMEQPLPHKGKIEVYPGAETLSVLRLNPTETLRRYGMLYLELAGRNNSFPAVWAAASTGFAAMASGRDNLRLSAGIIPDRAESVRKAVRQYKETPFAGWFSLSSDPVLLCFPAADRIIFFGSSRMDAANLRALSNPMEYRGTLLDCPFVCLDLARPEKPLAQLRFDKGILRLKLQAPDEWFASCDPLLEKPILLPDKR
;
A
#
# COMPACT_ATOMS: atom_id res chain seq x y z
N MET A 1 3.76 -1.53 2.54
CA MET A 1 3.20 -0.84 3.73
C MET A 1 3.05 0.65 3.52
N ARG A 2 4.10 1.40 3.15
CA ARG A 2 4.05 2.82 2.68
C ARG A 2 3.09 3.12 1.49
N LYS A 3 2.25 2.17 1.06
CA LYS A 3 1.44 2.22 -0.19
C LYS A 3 -0.06 2.45 0.03
N ILE A 4 -0.49 2.50 1.29
CA ILE A 4 -1.89 2.24 1.67
C ILE A 4 -2.58 3.47 2.27
N CYS A 5 -1.84 4.30 3.00
CA CYS A 5 -2.34 5.58 3.49
C CYS A 5 -2.58 6.59 2.34
N LEU A 6 -1.89 6.43 1.22
CA LEU A 6 -2.10 7.22 0.00
C LEU A 6 -3.48 6.93 -0.64
N LEU A 7 -4.00 5.70 -0.52
CA LEU A 7 -5.35 5.33 -0.96
C LEU A 7 -6.46 5.99 -0.11
N CYS A 8 -6.15 6.43 1.12
CA CYS A 8 -7.07 7.23 1.94
C CYS A 8 -7.01 8.73 1.62
N LEU A 9 -6.01 9.17 0.83
CA LEU A 9 -5.76 10.58 0.50
C LEU A 9 -6.09 10.91 -0.96
N ILE A 10 -6.03 9.95 -1.89
CA ILE A 10 -6.35 10.15 -3.31
C ILE A 10 -7.82 9.82 -3.58
N GLY A 11 -8.68 10.78 -3.32
CA GLY A 11 -10.08 10.79 -3.77
C GLY A 11 -10.41 12.07 -4.52
N MET A 12 -10.02 12.20 -5.79
CA MET A 12 -10.49 13.25 -6.73
C MET A 12 -10.27 12.83 -8.19
N LEU A 13 -11.31 12.85 -9.05
CA LEU A 13 -11.31 12.69 -10.55
C LEU A 13 -11.77 11.32 -11.17
N VAL A 14 -13.07 10.99 -11.16
CA VAL A 14 -13.67 9.83 -11.90
C VAL A 14 -14.73 10.21 -12.96
N SER A 15 -14.81 9.43 -14.07
CA SER A 15 -15.94 9.29 -15.02
C SER A 15 -16.04 7.81 -15.55
N ALA A 16 -16.97 7.32 -16.38
CA ALA A 16 -18.26 7.83 -16.87
C ALA A 16 -19.37 6.74 -16.78
N ALA A 17 -20.60 7.15 -16.46
CA ALA A 17 -21.90 6.44 -16.48
C ALA A 17 -22.17 5.25 -15.51
N ALA A 18 -22.79 5.55 -14.36
CA ALA A 18 -23.73 4.68 -13.62
C ALA A 18 -24.59 5.52 -12.67
N ALA A 19 -25.76 5.01 -12.24
CA ALA A 19 -26.52 5.57 -11.12
C ALA A 19 -25.85 5.29 -9.75
N GLU A 20 -24.89 4.36 -9.71
CA GLU A 20 -24.03 4.12 -8.56
C GLU A 20 -22.78 5.02 -8.61
N PRO A 21 -22.28 5.53 -7.47
CA PRO A 21 -21.02 6.25 -7.41
C PRO A 21 -19.85 5.33 -7.80
N ALA A 22 -18.95 5.87 -8.62
CA ALA A 22 -17.76 5.16 -9.08
C ALA A 22 -16.69 5.00 -7.99
N ALA A 23 -16.69 5.89 -6.99
CA ALA A 23 -16.08 5.65 -5.70
C ALA A 23 -16.91 6.30 -4.60
N ARG A 24 -17.10 5.61 -3.48
CA ARG A 24 -17.86 6.08 -2.30
C ARG A 24 -17.02 5.84 -1.06
N PHE A 25 -16.82 6.87 -0.24
CA PHE A 25 -16.06 6.80 1.01
C PHE A 25 -16.93 7.28 2.16
N GLU A 26 -17.29 6.37 3.06
CA GLU A 26 -17.89 6.69 4.35
C GLU A 26 -16.79 6.90 5.40
N ILE A 27 -16.95 7.92 6.23
CA ILE A 27 -15.93 8.43 7.15
C ILE A 27 -16.60 8.60 8.52
N ALA A 28 -16.06 7.95 9.56
CA ALA A 28 -16.74 7.79 10.86
C ALA A 28 -16.96 9.10 11.61
N SER A 29 -15.92 9.95 11.68
CA SER A 29 -16.01 11.37 12.00
C SER A 29 -14.67 12.04 11.71
N LEU A 30 -14.69 13.33 11.38
CA LEU A 30 -13.47 14.08 11.11
C LEU A 30 -12.52 14.14 12.34
N PRO A 31 -12.98 14.37 13.59
CA PRO A 31 -12.08 14.43 14.75
C PRO A 31 -11.41 13.08 15.06
N VAL A 32 -12.15 11.97 14.99
CA VAL A 32 -11.59 10.65 15.30
C VAL A 32 -10.64 10.21 14.20
N VAL A 33 -11.02 10.37 12.92
CA VAL A 33 -10.14 10.06 11.78
C VAL A 33 -8.87 10.90 11.83
N SER A 34 -8.97 12.20 12.13
CA SER A 34 -7.82 13.09 12.30
C SER A 34 -6.85 12.60 13.37
N ALA A 35 -7.36 12.31 14.58
CA ALA A 35 -6.55 11.80 15.68
C ALA A 35 -5.81 10.50 15.30
N GLN A 36 -6.52 9.55 14.66
CA GLN A 36 -5.94 8.25 14.30
C GLN A 36 -4.98 8.32 13.11
N VAL A 37 -5.31 9.09 12.06
CA VAL A 37 -4.42 9.31 10.91
C VAL A 37 -3.15 10.08 11.32
N SER A 38 -3.21 10.95 12.33
CA SER A 38 -2.04 11.68 12.81
C SER A 38 -0.91 10.79 13.39
N ARG A 39 -1.24 9.57 13.83
CA ARG A 39 -0.30 8.53 14.31
C ARG A 39 0.60 7.96 13.21
N LEU A 40 0.30 8.23 11.94
CA LEU A 40 1.22 7.92 10.82
C LEU A 40 2.48 8.80 10.84
N GLU A 41 2.47 9.90 11.60
CA GLU A 41 3.57 10.85 11.70
C GLU A 41 4.20 11.18 10.34
N ASN A 42 5.53 11.30 10.26
CA ASN A 42 6.23 11.74 9.06
C ASN A 42 6.20 10.73 7.89
N CYS A 43 5.67 9.50 8.05
CA CYS A 43 5.75 8.50 6.98
C CYS A 43 4.99 8.90 5.69
N ILE A 44 4.07 9.86 5.78
CA ILE A 44 3.35 10.42 4.62
C ILE A 44 4.07 11.65 4.07
N ALA A 45 4.39 12.60 4.94
CA ALA A 45 5.03 13.87 4.59
C ALA A 45 5.74 14.45 5.81
N PRO A 46 6.80 15.25 5.64
CA PRO A 46 7.36 16.04 6.73
C PRO A 46 6.27 16.87 7.41
N ARG A 47 6.18 16.81 8.74
CA ARG A 47 5.16 17.52 9.56
C ARG A 47 3.71 17.13 9.25
N PHE A 48 3.45 15.91 8.74
CA PHE A 48 2.11 15.44 8.41
C PHE A 48 1.08 15.60 9.55
N ARG A 49 1.48 15.36 10.80
CA ARG A 49 0.63 15.57 11.99
C ARG A 49 0.13 17.01 12.10
N ASP A 50 0.99 17.99 11.86
CA ASP A 50 0.63 19.42 11.84
C ASP A 50 -0.33 19.73 10.69
N SER A 51 -0.04 19.18 9.49
CA SER A 51 -0.91 19.32 8.31
C SER A 51 -2.31 18.75 8.55
N VAL A 52 -2.41 17.58 9.19
CA VAL A 52 -3.69 16.94 9.55
C VAL A 52 -4.44 17.79 10.57
N ALA A 53 -3.78 18.32 11.60
CA ALA A 53 -4.40 19.21 12.58
C ALA A 53 -4.92 20.51 11.94
N ALA A 54 -4.12 21.15 11.08
CA ALA A 54 -4.51 22.36 10.36
C ALA A 54 -5.68 22.11 9.39
N ALA A 55 -5.64 21.02 8.62
CA ALA A 55 -6.73 20.62 7.73
C ALA A 55 -8.02 20.32 8.51
N THR A 56 -7.90 19.67 9.67
CA THR A 56 -9.05 19.37 10.55
C THR A 56 -9.73 20.63 11.04
N LEU A 57 -8.96 21.64 11.48
CA LEU A 57 -9.50 22.93 11.90
C LEU A 57 -10.23 23.63 10.74
N VAL A 58 -9.58 23.74 9.58
CA VAL A 58 -10.15 24.40 8.39
C VAL A 58 -11.41 23.70 7.89
N LEU A 59 -11.41 22.37 7.83
CA LEU A 59 -12.57 21.57 7.43
C LEU A 59 -13.72 21.70 8.45
N THR A 60 -13.44 21.67 9.76
CA THR A 60 -14.48 21.81 10.79
C THR A 60 -15.13 23.19 10.74
N MET A 61 -14.33 24.26 10.62
CA MET A 61 -14.84 25.63 10.50
C MET A 61 -15.62 25.84 9.18
N GLY A 62 -15.12 25.32 8.06
CA GLY A 62 -15.78 25.41 6.76
C GLY A 62 -17.09 24.61 6.71
N ALA A 63 -17.11 23.42 7.31
CA ALA A 63 -18.29 22.58 7.44
C ALA A 63 -19.38 23.25 8.29
N ALA A 64 -19.00 23.87 9.42
CA ALA A 64 -19.95 24.61 10.26
C ALA A 64 -20.61 25.78 9.50
N GLN A 65 -19.86 26.51 8.64
CA GLN A 65 -20.42 27.54 7.75
C GLN A 65 -21.39 26.98 6.70
N LEU A 66 -21.33 25.69 6.40
CA LEU A 66 -22.25 24.97 5.52
C LEU A 66 -23.33 24.21 6.31
N GLY A 67 -23.38 24.37 7.64
CA GLY A 67 -24.32 23.66 8.51
C GLY A 67 -24.08 22.15 8.66
N MET A 68 -22.90 21.66 8.24
CA MET A 68 -22.54 20.24 8.26
C MET A 68 -21.92 19.82 9.59
N ASP A 69 -22.42 18.72 10.15
CA ASP A 69 -21.84 18.05 11.32
C ASP A 69 -20.88 16.94 10.88
N LEU A 70 -19.58 17.23 10.94
CA LEU A 70 -18.51 16.26 10.69
C LEU A 70 -18.03 15.54 11.97
N THR A 71 -18.68 15.75 13.12
CA THR A 71 -18.43 14.96 14.33
C THR A 71 -19.15 13.60 14.30
N ARG A 72 -20.14 13.49 13.40
CA ARG A 72 -20.86 12.28 13.04
C ARG A 72 -20.33 11.68 11.74
N PRO A 73 -20.80 10.48 11.34
CA PRO A 73 -20.45 9.92 10.04
C PRO A 73 -20.84 10.84 8.90
N TRP A 74 -20.01 10.86 7.86
CA TRP A 74 -20.21 11.62 6.63
C TRP A 74 -19.63 10.85 5.43
N GLU A 75 -19.99 11.28 4.23
CA GLU A 75 -19.67 10.57 3.00
C GLU A 75 -19.12 11.51 1.93
N ILE A 76 -18.17 11.02 1.13
CA ILE A 76 -17.83 11.57 -0.18
C ILE A 76 -18.12 10.52 -1.26
N SER A 77 -18.93 10.89 -2.25
CA SER A 77 -19.27 10.06 -3.41
C SER A 77 -18.81 10.73 -4.71
N PHE A 78 -18.02 10.01 -5.49
CA PHE A 78 -17.48 10.40 -6.78
C PHE A 78 -18.33 9.79 -7.88
N TYR A 79 -19.02 10.66 -8.60
CA TYR A 79 -19.90 10.30 -9.69
C TYR A 79 -19.25 10.54 -11.04
N SER A 80 -19.64 9.66 -11.94
CA SER A 80 -19.00 9.51 -13.22
C SER A 80 -19.81 10.19 -14.32
N PHE A 81 -19.75 11.52 -14.40
CA PHE A 81 -20.51 12.31 -15.39
C PHE A 81 -19.60 13.28 -16.16
N GLY A 82 -19.65 13.24 -17.50
CA GLY A 82 -18.92 14.19 -18.36
C GLY A 82 -17.40 14.02 -18.32
N GLU A 83 -16.67 15.08 -18.72
CA GLU A 83 -15.19 15.09 -18.79
C GLU A 83 -14.49 15.36 -17.45
N LYS A 84 -15.21 15.97 -16.49
CA LYS A 84 -14.72 16.31 -15.14
C LYS A 84 -15.57 15.57 -14.11
N PRO A 85 -14.99 15.08 -13.00
CA PRO A 85 -15.77 14.37 -12.00
C PRO A 85 -16.91 15.23 -11.47
N SER A 86 -18.01 14.55 -11.17
CA SER A 86 -19.00 15.10 -10.26
C SER A 86 -18.76 14.55 -8.87
N VAL A 87 -18.84 15.40 -7.85
CA VAL A 87 -18.58 15.04 -6.45
C VAL A 87 -19.78 15.45 -5.62
N ARG A 88 -20.23 14.52 -4.78
CA ARG A 88 -21.19 14.78 -3.71
C ARG A 88 -20.49 14.61 -2.37
N ILE A 89 -20.75 15.51 -1.43
CA ILE A 89 -20.42 15.33 -0.01
C ILE A 89 -21.73 15.33 0.77
N THR A 90 -21.95 14.34 1.64
CA THR A 90 -23.17 14.21 2.44
C THR A 90 -22.81 14.09 3.91
N ALA A 91 -23.42 14.93 4.75
CA ALA A 91 -23.24 14.92 6.21
C ALA A 91 -24.58 15.20 6.91
N PHE A 92 -24.66 14.89 8.20
CA PHE A 92 -25.79 15.34 9.03
C PHE A 92 -25.79 16.88 9.16
N ALA A 93 -26.96 17.47 9.35
CA ALA A 93 -27.07 18.89 9.66
C ALA A 93 -26.80 19.16 11.16
N LEU A 94 -26.17 20.29 11.48
CA LEU A 94 -25.94 20.77 12.86
C LEU A 94 -27.21 21.23 13.60
N GLY A 95 -28.38 21.22 12.95
CA GLY A 95 -29.67 21.69 13.46
C GLY A 95 -30.62 22.00 12.30
N ASP A 96 -31.84 22.46 12.58
CA ASP A 96 -32.91 22.56 11.57
C ASP A 96 -32.98 23.89 10.78
N GLY A 97 -32.20 24.91 11.16
CA GLY A 97 -32.21 26.23 10.51
C GLY A 97 -31.70 26.23 9.05
N GLU A 98 -31.90 27.35 8.34
CA GLU A 98 -31.39 27.50 6.97
C GLU A 98 -29.86 27.32 6.85
N LEU A 99 -29.39 26.99 5.65
CA LEU A 99 -27.96 26.97 5.35
C LEU A 99 -27.40 28.40 5.35
N PHE A 100 -26.47 28.69 6.27
CA PHE A 100 -25.75 29.97 6.32
C PHE A 100 -25.03 30.30 5.01
N ARG A 101 -24.67 29.29 4.22
CA ARG A 101 -24.00 29.45 2.92
C ARG A 101 -24.47 28.38 1.93
N LYS A 102 -24.96 28.82 0.76
CA LYS A 102 -25.51 27.94 -0.30
C LYS A 102 -24.49 27.53 -1.37
N SER A 103 -23.23 28.00 -1.28
CA SER A 103 -22.16 27.61 -2.20
C SER A 103 -20.78 27.56 -1.54
N ALA A 104 -19.97 26.58 -1.94
CA ALA A 104 -18.60 26.39 -1.47
C ALA A 104 -17.63 26.24 -2.66
N LYS A 105 -16.35 26.54 -2.44
CA LYS A 105 -15.26 26.20 -3.35
C LYS A 105 -14.23 25.41 -2.56
N LEU A 106 -13.90 24.20 -3.02
CA LEU A 106 -12.85 23.34 -2.47
C LEU A 106 -11.88 23.01 -3.60
N LEU A 107 -10.63 23.47 -3.47
CA LEU A 107 -9.67 23.56 -4.58
C LEU A 107 -10.36 24.18 -5.82
N ASP A 108 -10.27 23.58 -7.01
CA ASP A 108 -10.91 24.11 -8.22
C ASP A 108 -12.35 23.66 -8.45
N VAL A 109 -12.95 22.93 -7.52
CA VAL A 109 -14.34 22.46 -7.61
C VAL A 109 -15.27 23.39 -6.84
N ARG A 110 -16.34 23.83 -7.51
CA ARG A 110 -17.45 24.59 -6.91
C ARG A 110 -18.60 23.65 -6.58
N PHE A 111 -19.23 23.90 -5.45
CA PHE A 111 -20.32 23.10 -4.89
C PHE A 111 -21.52 23.99 -4.57
N HIS A 112 -22.72 23.45 -4.79
CA HIS A 112 -23.98 23.97 -4.28
C HIS A 112 -24.40 23.18 -3.04
N ALA A 113 -24.72 23.89 -1.97
CA ALA A 113 -25.15 23.30 -0.71
C ALA A 113 -26.67 23.31 -0.61
N ASN A 114 -27.26 22.12 -0.46
CA ASN A 114 -28.69 21.90 -0.32
C ASN A 114 -28.98 21.09 0.97
N ARG A 115 -30.19 21.24 1.53
CA ARG A 115 -30.69 20.42 2.63
C ARG A 115 -31.65 19.36 2.11
N GLN A 116 -31.51 18.13 2.60
CA GLN A 116 -32.40 17.01 2.28
C GLN A 116 -32.60 16.17 3.55
N ARG A 117 -33.83 16.10 4.08
CA ARG A 117 -34.21 15.16 5.17
C ARG A 117 -33.27 15.16 6.40
N GLY A 118 -32.86 16.34 6.89
CA GLY A 118 -31.94 16.48 8.02
C GLY A 118 -30.44 16.28 7.67
N LEU A 119 -30.12 16.10 6.40
CA LEU A 119 -28.77 16.04 5.86
C LEU A 119 -28.44 17.35 5.11
N VAL A 120 -27.15 17.67 5.06
CA VAL A 120 -26.57 18.66 4.14
C VAL A 120 -25.86 17.92 3.02
N VAL A 121 -26.15 18.32 1.79
CA VAL A 121 -25.61 17.75 0.56
C VAL A 121 -24.87 18.85 -0.19
N LEU A 122 -23.59 18.64 -0.47
CA LEU A 122 -22.78 19.49 -1.34
C LEU A 122 -22.62 18.80 -2.68
N ASP A 123 -23.30 19.31 -3.71
CA ASP A 123 -23.21 18.79 -5.08
C ASP A 123 -22.32 19.71 -5.93
N SER A 124 -21.31 19.14 -6.58
CA SER A 124 -20.47 19.88 -7.52
C SER A 124 -21.27 20.39 -8.73
N GLU A 125 -20.92 21.55 -9.30
CA GLU A 125 -21.60 22.16 -10.47
C GLU A 125 -21.77 21.22 -11.69
N GLY A 126 -20.95 20.16 -11.81
CA GLY A 126 -21.05 19.16 -12.88
C GLY A 126 -22.14 18.08 -12.68
N LEU A 127 -22.69 17.93 -11.46
CA LEU A 127 -23.65 16.87 -11.13
C LEU A 127 -25.05 17.27 -11.61
N LYS A 128 -25.47 16.72 -12.75
CA LYS A 128 -26.71 17.14 -13.45
C LYS A 128 -28.00 16.49 -12.95
N GLU A 129 -27.93 15.46 -12.11
CA GLU A 129 -29.09 14.71 -11.63
C GLU A 129 -29.20 14.75 -10.10
N PRO A 130 -30.39 15.04 -9.53
CA PRO A 130 -30.61 15.05 -8.09
C PRO A 130 -30.82 13.62 -7.57
N PHE A 131 -29.73 12.93 -7.26
CA PHE A 131 -29.80 11.67 -6.51
C PHE A 131 -30.36 11.94 -5.10
N PRO A 132 -31.16 11.04 -4.50
CA PRO A 132 -31.51 11.12 -3.09
C PRO A 132 -30.23 10.99 -2.23
N ALA A 133 -30.18 11.71 -1.10
CA ALA A 133 -29.14 11.51 -0.11
C ALA A 133 -29.62 10.55 0.99
N ASP A 134 -28.89 9.45 1.18
CA ASP A 134 -29.08 8.52 2.29
C ASP A 134 -28.23 8.94 3.51
N PRO A 135 -28.63 8.57 4.75
CA PRO A 135 -27.84 8.83 5.93
C PRO A 135 -26.44 8.17 5.84
N PRO A 136 -25.34 8.93 6.01
CA PRO A 136 -24.00 8.38 5.96
C PRO A 136 -23.69 7.52 7.20
N GLY A 137 -22.75 6.58 7.05
CA GLY A 137 -22.26 5.71 8.12
C GLY A 137 -22.99 4.37 8.25
N LEU A 138 -24.01 4.10 7.43
CA LEU A 138 -24.70 2.81 7.39
C LEU A 138 -23.80 1.65 6.92
N GLY A 139 -22.74 1.95 6.17
CA GLY A 139 -21.76 0.97 5.72
C GLY A 139 -20.64 0.70 6.72
N LEU A 140 -20.41 1.57 7.70
CA LEU A 140 -19.31 1.47 8.66
C LEU A 140 -19.57 0.42 9.75
N GLN A 141 -18.57 -0.41 10.04
CA GLN A 141 -18.58 -1.32 11.18
C GLN A 141 -17.92 -0.69 12.42
N THR A 142 -18.20 -1.24 13.60
CA THR A 142 -17.62 -0.77 14.86
C THR A 142 -16.08 -0.79 14.81
N GLY A 143 -15.45 0.36 15.03
CA GLY A 143 -13.99 0.53 14.97
C GLY A 143 -13.43 0.87 13.58
N GLU A 144 -14.27 0.90 12.54
CA GLU A 144 -13.88 1.44 11.23
C GLU A 144 -13.87 2.97 11.27
N LEU A 145 -12.86 3.54 10.62
CA LEU A 145 -12.61 4.98 10.53
C LEU A 145 -12.99 5.51 9.14
N ILE A 146 -12.64 4.76 8.11
CA ILE A 146 -12.95 5.04 6.70
C ILE A 146 -13.30 3.72 6.03
N ARG A 147 -14.41 3.68 5.30
CA ARG A 147 -14.75 2.58 4.38
C ARG A 147 -14.98 3.13 2.98
N GLY A 148 -14.08 2.78 2.06
CA GLY A 148 -14.15 3.11 0.64
C GLY A 148 -14.62 1.92 -0.20
N SER A 149 -15.54 2.14 -1.13
CA SER A 149 -15.92 1.19 -2.20
C SER A 149 -15.66 1.84 -3.55
N ILE A 150 -14.97 1.14 -4.44
CA ILE A 150 -14.41 1.67 -5.69
C ILE A 150 -14.75 0.75 -6.86
N GLN A 151 -15.42 1.29 -7.89
CA GLN A 151 -15.61 0.63 -9.18
C GLN A 151 -14.34 0.86 -10.04
N ALA A 152 -13.46 -0.14 -10.07
CA ALA A 152 -12.09 0.03 -10.57
C ALA A 152 -12.02 0.41 -12.05
N GLU A 153 -12.99 -0.01 -12.87
CA GLU A 153 -13.04 0.35 -14.29
C GLU A 153 -13.33 1.84 -14.51
N ALA A 154 -14.25 2.42 -13.75
CA ALA A 154 -14.56 3.85 -13.84
C ALA A 154 -13.34 4.68 -13.38
N VAL A 155 -12.72 4.31 -12.25
CA VAL A 155 -11.49 4.96 -11.78
C VAL A 155 -10.36 4.89 -12.82
N HIS A 156 -10.04 3.70 -13.35
CA HIS A 156 -8.93 3.50 -14.28
C HIS A 156 -9.08 4.30 -15.60
N ARG A 157 -10.30 4.64 -16.02
CA ARG A 157 -10.51 5.46 -17.24
C ARG A 157 -10.06 6.92 -17.08
N HIS A 158 -10.01 7.44 -15.84
CA HIS A 158 -9.78 8.87 -15.56
C HIS A 158 -8.55 9.15 -14.71
N PHE A 159 -8.03 8.13 -14.03
CA PHE A 159 -6.78 8.20 -13.29
C PHE A 159 -5.65 7.48 -14.00
N GLN A 160 -4.52 8.15 -14.06
CA GLN A 160 -3.22 7.52 -14.26
C GLN A 160 -2.33 7.95 -13.10
N PHE A 161 -2.31 7.14 -12.03
CA PHE A 161 -1.60 7.45 -10.79
C PHE A 161 -0.10 7.73 -11.07
N ARG A 162 0.50 7.10 -12.08
CA ARG A 162 1.87 7.39 -12.55
C ARG A 162 2.16 8.84 -12.96
N THR A 163 1.15 9.70 -13.12
CA THR A 163 1.33 11.13 -13.46
C THR A 163 1.48 12.03 -12.23
N PHE A 164 1.23 11.53 -11.00
CA PHE A 164 1.51 12.30 -9.79
C PHE A 164 3.01 12.61 -9.67
N ASN A 165 3.33 13.87 -9.38
CA ASN A 165 4.72 14.33 -9.29
C ASN A 165 5.38 13.80 -8.00
N THR A 166 6.26 12.80 -8.15
CA THR A 166 7.08 12.25 -7.06
C THR A 166 8.54 12.16 -7.51
N GLY A 167 9.46 12.91 -6.88
CA GLY A 167 10.90 12.71 -7.08
C GLY A 167 11.41 11.41 -6.43
N ASN A 168 10.67 10.89 -5.45
CA ASN A 168 10.85 9.57 -4.85
C ASN A 168 10.54 8.43 -5.86
N ASN A 169 11.58 7.80 -6.43
CA ASN A 169 11.45 6.73 -7.41
C ASN A 169 10.65 5.49 -6.90
N PRO A 170 10.86 4.99 -5.66
CA PRO A 170 9.95 4.03 -5.04
C PRO A 170 8.47 4.43 -5.05
N ALA A 171 8.13 5.71 -4.80
CA ALA A 171 6.75 6.20 -4.89
C ALA A 171 6.20 6.12 -6.32
N ARG A 172 7.00 6.50 -7.32
CA ARG A 172 6.63 6.38 -8.74
C ARG A 172 6.32 4.93 -9.14
N LEU A 173 7.15 3.97 -8.73
CA LEU A 173 6.92 2.54 -8.99
C LEU A 173 5.64 2.02 -8.33
N ILE A 174 5.26 2.55 -7.16
CA ILE A 174 3.99 2.24 -6.50
C ILE A 174 2.81 2.70 -7.35
N LEU A 175 2.86 3.94 -7.81
CA LEU A 175 1.80 4.56 -8.60
C LEU A 175 1.58 3.83 -9.94
N CYS A 176 2.66 3.48 -10.65
CA CYS A 176 2.58 2.62 -11.83
C CYS A 176 1.94 1.25 -11.51
N GLY A 177 2.30 0.64 -10.37
CA GLY A 177 1.72 -0.63 -9.93
C GLY A 177 0.23 -0.56 -9.57
N VAL A 178 -0.26 0.61 -9.11
CA VAL A 178 -1.69 0.86 -8.89
C VAL A 178 -2.43 0.94 -10.22
N ASP A 179 -1.88 1.63 -11.23
CA ASP A 179 -2.44 1.66 -12.59
C ASP A 179 -2.53 0.24 -13.18
N GLU A 180 -1.43 -0.53 -13.15
CA GLU A 180 -1.39 -1.94 -13.59
C GLU A 180 -2.45 -2.80 -12.88
N LEU A 181 -2.60 -2.62 -11.56
CA LEU A 181 -3.55 -3.40 -10.77
C LEU A 181 -5.01 -3.04 -11.10
N LEU A 182 -5.36 -1.76 -11.18
CA LEU A 182 -6.74 -1.31 -11.44
C LEU A 182 -7.30 -1.86 -12.77
N ALA A 183 -6.45 -2.02 -13.79
CA ALA A 183 -6.82 -2.67 -15.05
C ALA A 183 -7.27 -4.14 -14.87
N GLN A 184 -6.78 -4.85 -13.85
CA GLN A 184 -7.12 -6.25 -13.56
C GLN A 184 -8.36 -6.43 -12.66
N LEU A 185 -8.90 -5.34 -12.09
CA LEU A 185 -9.96 -5.36 -11.08
C LEU A 185 -11.32 -4.93 -11.63
N SER A 186 -12.39 -5.46 -11.04
CA SER A 186 -13.76 -4.98 -11.24
C SER A 186 -14.14 -4.00 -10.13
N ARG A 187 -13.95 -4.41 -8.87
CA ARG A 187 -14.23 -3.63 -7.66
C ARG A 187 -13.06 -3.71 -6.69
N ALA A 188 -12.85 -2.65 -5.93
CA ALA A 188 -12.00 -2.60 -4.76
C ALA A 188 -12.77 -2.03 -3.56
N GLU A 189 -12.39 -2.46 -2.37
CA GLU A 189 -12.90 -2.00 -1.08
C GLU A 189 -11.69 -1.71 -0.17
N VAL A 190 -11.78 -0.63 0.59
CA VAL A 190 -10.70 -0.08 1.43
C VAL A 190 -11.28 0.16 2.81
N VAL A 191 -10.82 -0.55 3.83
CA VAL A 191 -11.24 -0.33 5.22
C VAL A 191 -10.04 0.15 6.03
N PHE A 192 -10.05 1.40 6.48
CA PHE A 192 -9.13 1.91 7.49
C PHE A 192 -9.76 1.78 8.88
N SER A 193 -9.02 1.22 9.83
CA SER A 193 -9.42 1.09 11.24
C SER A 193 -8.21 1.27 12.14
N ALA A 194 -8.44 1.53 13.43
CA ALA A 194 -7.38 1.62 14.42
C ALA A 194 -7.83 1.00 15.75
N ASP A 195 -6.87 0.47 16.50
CA ASP A 195 -7.01 0.24 17.95
C ASP A 195 -5.95 1.06 18.69
N GLU A 196 -5.89 0.96 20.02
CA GLU A 196 -4.97 1.73 20.87
C GLU A 196 -3.50 1.67 20.46
N THR A 197 -3.07 0.59 19.78
CA THR A 197 -1.65 0.31 19.49
C THR A 197 -1.33 0.04 18.03
N PHE A 198 -2.34 -0.20 17.17
CA PHE A 198 -2.15 -0.48 15.75
C PHE A 198 -3.04 0.37 14.84
N LEU A 199 -2.47 0.82 13.74
CA LEU A 199 -3.22 1.25 12.56
C LEU A 199 -3.39 0.05 11.60
N LYS A 200 -4.60 -0.11 11.08
CA LYS A 200 -4.99 -1.25 10.25
C LYS A 200 -5.58 -0.77 8.94
N LEU A 201 -5.24 -1.46 7.86
CA LEU A 201 -5.96 -1.31 6.60
C LEU A 201 -6.19 -2.65 5.91
N ASP A 202 -7.43 -2.90 5.50
CA ASP A 202 -7.82 -4.01 4.63
C ASP A 202 -8.11 -3.45 3.22
N LEU A 203 -7.38 -3.92 2.21
CA LEU A 203 -7.77 -3.79 0.80
C LEU A 203 -8.36 -5.12 0.35
N SER A 204 -9.67 -5.15 0.10
CA SER A 204 -10.35 -6.30 -0.50
C SER A 204 -10.66 -5.98 -1.96
N VAL A 205 -10.16 -6.77 -2.91
CA VAL A 205 -10.34 -6.51 -4.35
C VAL A 205 -10.87 -7.72 -5.09
N THR A 206 -11.78 -7.48 -6.04
CA THR A 206 -12.40 -8.50 -6.89
C THR A 206 -11.78 -8.44 -8.29
N PRO A 207 -10.97 -9.43 -8.70
CA PRO A 207 -10.41 -9.50 -10.04
C PRO A 207 -11.52 -9.59 -11.11
N ARG A 208 -11.30 -9.04 -12.31
CA ARG A 208 -12.21 -9.24 -13.45
C ARG A 208 -12.25 -10.72 -13.85
N LYS A 209 -13.38 -11.18 -14.40
CA LYS A 209 -13.59 -12.60 -14.76
C LYS A 209 -12.49 -13.21 -15.65
N GLN A 210 -11.85 -12.41 -16.50
CA GLN A 210 -10.82 -12.82 -17.47
C GLN A 210 -9.41 -12.28 -17.14
N SER A 211 -9.19 -11.64 -15.98
CA SER A 211 -7.91 -10.98 -15.68
C SER A 211 -6.76 -11.99 -15.50
N ALA A 212 -5.54 -11.56 -15.83
CA ALA A 212 -4.34 -12.36 -15.57
C ALA A 212 -4.15 -12.58 -14.06
N LEU A 213 -4.47 -11.55 -13.26
CA LEU A 213 -4.51 -11.64 -11.81
C LEU A 213 -5.37 -12.82 -11.33
N ARG A 214 -6.61 -12.96 -11.83
CA ARG A 214 -7.50 -14.06 -11.44
C ARG A 214 -6.88 -15.43 -11.74
N LYS A 215 -6.38 -15.62 -12.97
CA LYS A 215 -5.74 -16.87 -13.39
C LYS A 215 -4.52 -17.21 -12.54
N TRP A 216 -3.76 -16.20 -12.11
CA TRP A 216 -2.64 -16.39 -11.19
C TRP A 216 -3.13 -16.78 -9.77
N MET A 217 -4.17 -16.13 -9.25
CA MET A 217 -4.72 -16.47 -7.93
C MET A 217 -5.34 -17.86 -7.84
N GLU A 218 -5.83 -18.41 -8.96
CA GLU A 218 -6.42 -19.76 -9.04
C GLU A 218 -5.36 -20.88 -9.08
N GLN A 219 -4.07 -20.54 -9.19
CA GLN A 219 -2.98 -21.52 -9.18
C GLN A 219 -2.60 -21.94 -7.74
N PRO A 220 -2.21 -23.21 -7.51
CA PRO A 220 -1.70 -23.62 -6.21
C PRO A 220 -0.42 -22.86 -5.88
N LEU A 221 -0.32 -22.38 -4.63
CA LEU A 221 0.89 -21.70 -4.16
C LEU A 221 2.09 -22.65 -4.25
N PRO A 222 3.28 -22.15 -4.67
CA PRO A 222 4.49 -22.96 -4.75
C PRO A 222 4.81 -23.56 -3.37
N HIS A 223 5.43 -24.74 -3.37
CA HIS A 223 5.89 -25.38 -2.15
C HIS A 223 6.82 -24.44 -1.36
N LYS A 224 6.59 -24.33 -0.05
CA LYS A 224 7.46 -23.55 0.84
C LYS A 224 8.74 -24.35 1.07
N GLY A 225 9.88 -23.84 0.61
CA GLY A 225 11.18 -24.37 1.01
C GLY A 225 11.46 -24.12 2.49
N LYS A 226 12.61 -24.59 2.99
CA LYS A 226 13.06 -24.25 4.35
C LYS A 226 13.26 -22.74 4.48
N ILE A 227 12.76 -22.16 5.56
CA ILE A 227 12.74 -20.70 5.78
C ILE A 227 13.70 -20.36 6.90
N GLU A 228 14.62 -19.44 6.64
CA GLU A 228 15.75 -19.18 7.54
C GLU A 228 15.97 -17.68 7.75
N VAL A 229 16.07 -17.29 9.01
CA VAL A 229 16.31 -15.93 9.50
C VAL A 229 17.69 -15.87 10.16
N TYR A 230 18.34 -14.70 10.19
CA TYR A 230 19.60 -14.54 10.92
C TYR A 230 19.34 -14.04 12.36
N PRO A 231 20.26 -14.26 13.32
CA PRO A 231 20.14 -13.73 14.68
C PRO A 231 20.05 -12.19 14.68
N GLY A 232 19.00 -11.63 15.29
CA GLY A 232 18.76 -10.18 15.30
C GLY A 232 17.99 -9.64 14.09
N ALA A 233 17.39 -10.49 13.25
CA ALA A 233 16.36 -10.05 12.32
C ALA A 233 15.11 -9.57 13.09
N GLU A 234 14.57 -8.41 12.70
CA GLU A 234 13.37 -7.79 13.28
C GLU A 234 12.11 -8.17 12.51
N THR A 235 12.22 -8.34 11.19
CA THR A 235 11.09 -8.68 10.32
C THR A 235 11.41 -9.81 9.35
N LEU A 236 10.38 -10.56 8.97
CA LEU A 236 10.45 -11.62 7.96
C LEU A 236 9.33 -11.44 6.93
N SER A 237 9.70 -11.15 5.69
CA SER A 237 8.79 -11.11 4.54
C SER A 237 8.92 -12.38 3.71
N VAL A 238 7.84 -13.14 3.56
CA VAL A 238 7.78 -14.35 2.72
C VAL A 238 6.86 -14.09 1.53
N LEU A 239 7.32 -14.49 0.35
CA LEU A 239 6.68 -14.27 -0.94
C LEU A 239 6.61 -15.60 -1.71
N ARG A 240 5.41 -15.96 -2.18
CA ARG A 240 5.09 -17.21 -2.88
C ARG A 240 4.31 -16.88 -4.16
N LEU A 241 5.02 -16.79 -5.28
CA LEU A 241 4.50 -16.46 -6.61
C LEU A 241 4.60 -17.65 -7.58
N ASN A 242 4.14 -17.46 -8.82
CA ASN A 242 4.40 -18.44 -9.87
C ASN A 242 5.93 -18.54 -10.15
N PRO A 243 6.51 -19.74 -10.27
CA PRO A 243 7.95 -19.95 -10.51
C PRO A 243 8.59 -19.09 -11.61
N THR A 244 7.86 -18.70 -12.65
CA THR A 244 8.40 -17.93 -13.78
C THR A 244 8.66 -16.44 -13.48
N GLU A 245 8.18 -15.88 -12.36
CA GLU A 245 8.20 -14.43 -12.13
C GLU A 245 9.00 -13.97 -10.89
N THR A 246 9.26 -14.86 -9.93
CA THR A 246 9.67 -14.49 -8.57
C THR A 246 11.00 -13.74 -8.51
N LEU A 247 12.08 -14.32 -9.04
CA LEU A 247 13.41 -13.74 -8.90
C LEU A 247 13.66 -12.64 -9.93
N ARG A 248 13.07 -12.71 -11.12
CA ARG A 248 13.24 -11.65 -12.12
C ARG A 248 12.65 -10.32 -11.64
N ARG A 249 11.39 -10.29 -11.17
CA ARG A 249 10.74 -9.02 -10.80
C ARG A 249 11.24 -8.48 -9.45
N TYR A 250 11.45 -9.34 -8.46
CA TYR A 250 11.84 -8.92 -7.10
C TYR A 250 13.35 -8.89 -6.89
N GLY A 251 14.10 -9.76 -7.55
CA GLY A 251 15.57 -9.70 -7.57
C GLY A 251 16.07 -8.48 -8.35
N MET A 252 15.44 -8.11 -9.47
CA MET A 252 15.72 -6.82 -10.12
C MET A 252 15.38 -5.66 -9.18
N LEU A 253 14.18 -5.60 -8.56
CA LEU A 253 13.85 -4.52 -7.63
C LEU A 253 14.85 -4.41 -6.46
N TYR A 254 15.29 -5.53 -5.90
CA TYR A 254 16.30 -5.60 -4.84
C TYR A 254 17.67 -5.06 -5.30
N LEU A 255 18.06 -5.36 -6.54
CA LEU A 255 19.34 -4.93 -7.13
C LEU A 255 19.28 -3.50 -7.69
N GLU A 256 18.11 -3.03 -8.13
CA GLU A 256 17.84 -1.65 -8.52
C GLU A 256 17.94 -0.71 -7.32
N LEU A 257 17.41 -1.13 -6.16
CA LEU A 257 17.61 -0.44 -4.87
C LEU A 257 19.09 -0.36 -4.44
N ALA A 258 19.98 -1.13 -5.07
CA ALA A 258 21.43 -1.10 -4.88
C ALA A 258 22.21 -0.65 -6.13
N GLY A 259 21.56 0.03 -7.08
CA GLY A 259 22.20 0.66 -8.25
C GLY A 259 22.73 -0.31 -9.31
N ARG A 260 22.28 -1.58 -9.34
CA ARG A 260 22.80 -2.65 -10.22
C ARG A 260 21.82 -3.05 -11.34
N ASN A 261 21.16 -2.07 -11.95
CA ASN A 261 20.05 -2.26 -12.91
C ASN A 261 20.39 -3.13 -14.14
N ASN A 262 21.67 -3.20 -14.55
CA ASN A 262 22.07 -3.75 -15.87
C ASN A 262 22.88 -5.06 -15.81
N SER A 263 22.84 -5.83 -14.72
CA SER A 263 23.75 -6.99 -14.54
C SER A 263 23.11 -8.25 -13.97
N PHE A 264 21.80 -8.44 -14.16
CA PHE A 264 21.11 -9.66 -13.73
C PHE A 264 21.22 -10.76 -14.81
N PRO A 265 21.92 -11.89 -14.55
CA PRO A 265 22.08 -12.93 -15.56
C PRO A 265 20.73 -13.56 -15.93
N ALA A 266 20.43 -13.68 -17.24
CA ALA A 266 19.18 -14.28 -17.72
C ALA A 266 18.96 -15.71 -17.18
N VAL A 267 20.06 -16.44 -16.93
CA VAL A 267 20.04 -17.76 -16.29
C VAL A 267 19.47 -17.73 -14.87
N TRP A 268 19.69 -16.68 -14.08
CA TRP A 268 19.07 -16.57 -12.74
C TRP A 268 17.57 -16.31 -12.86
N ALA A 269 17.17 -15.41 -13.75
CA ALA A 269 15.75 -15.09 -14.00
C ALA A 269 14.93 -16.32 -14.42
N ALA A 270 15.51 -17.23 -15.21
CA ALA A 270 14.87 -18.46 -15.67
C ALA A 270 15.06 -19.67 -14.73
N ALA A 271 15.74 -19.49 -13.60
CA ALA A 271 16.10 -20.57 -12.68
C ALA A 271 15.39 -20.54 -11.32
N SER A 272 14.57 -19.53 -11.03
CA SER A 272 13.92 -19.40 -9.73
C SER A 272 12.72 -20.32 -9.55
N THR A 273 12.52 -20.80 -8.33
CA THR A 273 11.22 -21.29 -7.87
C THR A 273 10.27 -20.14 -7.55
N GLY A 274 9.02 -20.48 -7.24
CA GLY A 274 7.99 -19.56 -6.77
C GLY A 274 8.28 -18.90 -5.40
N PHE A 275 9.36 -19.26 -4.70
CA PHE A 275 9.57 -18.92 -3.30
C PHE A 275 10.73 -17.94 -3.06
N ALA A 276 10.46 -16.89 -2.28
CA ALA A 276 11.46 -15.99 -1.70
C ALA A 276 11.13 -15.65 -0.24
N ALA A 277 12.15 -15.57 0.62
CA ALA A 277 12.05 -15.11 2.00
C ALA A 277 13.13 -14.07 2.29
N MET A 278 12.71 -12.92 2.82
CA MET A 278 13.55 -11.77 3.11
C MET A 278 13.49 -11.45 4.61
N ALA A 279 14.59 -11.63 5.31
CA ALA A 279 14.76 -11.22 6.70
C ALA A 279 15.46 -9.87 6.77
N SER A 280 14.98 -8.96 7.61
CA SER A 280 15.50 -7.59 7.73
C SER A 280 15.55 -7.14 9.18
N GLY A 281 16.51 -6.27 9.50
CA GLY A 281 16.70 -5.58 10.76
C GLY A 281 17.54 -4.34 10.50
N ARG A 282 17.81 -3.54 11.55
CA ARG A 282 18.34 -2.18 11.47
C ARG A 282 19.43 -1.91 10.40
N ASP A 283 20.45 -2.76 10.33
CA ASP A 283 21.62 -2.57 9.46
C ASP A 283 21.78 -3.67 8.38
N ASN A 284 20.95 -4.72 8.41
CA ASN A 284 21.18 -5.96 7.67
C ASN A 284 19.92 -6.48 6.94
N LEU A 285 20.13 -6.98 5.73
CA LEU A 285 19.11 -7.55 4.86
C LEU A 285 19.60 -8.90 4.31
N ARG A 286 18.77 -9.93 4.39
CA ARG A 286 19.02 -11.27 3.85
C ARG A 286 17.85 -11.68 2.97
N LEU A 287 18.09 -11.99 1.71
CA LEU A 287 17.09 -12.54 0.79
C LEU A 287 17.51 -13.97 0.39
N SER A 288 16.68 -14.96 0.70
CA SER A 288 16.80 -16.34 0.22
C SER A 288 15.74 -16.58 -0.86
N ALA A 289 16.16 -16.99 -2.06
CA ALA A 289 15.25 -17.29 -3.15
C ALA A 289 15.52 -18.70 -3.68
N GLY A 290 14.50 -19.56 -3.70
CA GLY A 290 14.63 -20.95 -4.14
C GLY A 290 14.92 -21.04 -5.63
N ILE A 291 15.64 -22.08 -6.06
CA ILE A 291 15.97 -22.39 -7.47
C ILE A 291 15.39 -23.74 -7.90
N ILE A 292 15.00 -23.82 -9.17
CA ILE A 292 14.56 -25.06 -9.82
C ILE A 292 15.74 -26.04 -9.81
N PRO A 293 15.58 -27.31 -9.34
CA PRO A 293 16.67 -28.26 -9.22
C PRO A 293 17.53 -28.40 -10.49
N ASP A 294 16.89 -28.56 -11.65
CA ASP A 294 17.56 -28.71 -12.96
C ASP A 294 18.40 -27.51 -13.39
N ARG A 295 18.20 -26.35 -12.74
CA ARG A 295 18.93 -25.10 -13.02
C ARG A 295 20.01 -24.79 -11.99
N ALA A 296 20.13 -25.59 -10.93
CA ALA A 296 21.01 -25.31 -9.80
C ALA A 296 22.49 -25.15 -10.19
N GLU A 297 23.02 -26.05 -11.01
CA GLU A 297 24.43 -25.97 -11.41
C GLU A 297 24.70 -24.83 -12.40
N SER A 298 23.74 -24.50 -13.28
CA SER A 298 23.84 -23.33 -14.16
C SER A 298 23.88 -22.02 -13.35
N VAL A 299 23.08 -21.93 -12.29
CA VAL A 299 23.08 -20.82 -11.34
C VAL A 299 24.42 -20.73 -10.60
N ARG A 300 24.93 -21.84 -10.03
CA ARG A 300 26.23 -21.87 -9.34
C ARG A 300 27.37 -21.42 -10.24
N LYS A 301 27.41 -21.91 -11.48
CA LYS A 301 28.41 -21.51 -12.48
C LYS A 301 28.37 -20.00 -12.76
N ALA A 302 27.18 -19.40 -12.85
CA ALA A 302 27.01 -17.97 -13.02
C ALA A 302 27.39 -17.15 -11.77
N VAL A 303 27.10 -17.64 -10.55
CA VAL A 303 27.56 -16.97 -9.31
C VAL A 303 29.09 -16.95 -9.19
N ARG A 304 29.77 -18.02 -9.59
CA ARG A 304 31.25 -18.09 -9.62
C ARG A 304 31.93 -17.13 -10.61
N GLN A 305 31.19 -16.40 -11.45
CA GLN A 305 31.74 -15.36 -12.34
C GLN A 305 31.98 -14.02 -11.63
N TYR A 306 31.37 -13.82 -10.45
CA TYR A 306 31.55 -12.61 -9.65
C TYR A 306 32.83 -12.69 -8.80
N LYS A 307 33.31 -11.55 -8.32
CA LYS A 307 34.52 -11.48 -7.49
C LYS A 307 34.26 -12.15 -6.13
N GLU A 308 34.99 -13.21 -5.83
CA GLU A 308 34.96 -13.84 -4.50
C GLU A 308 35.51 -12.86 -3.43
N THR A 309 34.92 -12.91 -2.24
CA THR A 309 35.36 -12.11 -1.08
C THR A 309 36.46 -12.87 -0.31
N PRO A 310 37.09 -12.27 0.72
CA PRO A 310 37.96 -13.02 1.64
C PRO A 310 37.26 -14.15 2.42
N PHE A 311 35.93 -14.26 2.34
CA PHE A 311 35.15 -15.36 2.90
C PHE A 311 34.79 -16.34 1.79
N ALA A 312 35.33 -17.56 1.88
CA ALA A 312 35.19 -18.58 0.84
C ALA A 312 33.71 -18.89 0.53
N GLY A 313 33.38 -18.97 -0.77
CA GLY A 313 32.03 -19.22 -1.27
C GLY A 313 31.10 -18.00 -1.29
N TRP A 314 31.55 -16.83 -0.82
CA TRP A 314 30.79 -15.58 -0.89
C TRP A 314 31.31 -14.68 -2.01
N PHE A 315 30.40 -14.16 -2.83
CA PHE A 315 30.71 -13.39 -4.02
C PHE A 315 30.13 -11.97 -3.94
N SER A 316 30.92 -10.96 -4.30
CA SER A 316 30.53 -9.56 -4.25
C SER A 316 29.74 -9.15 -5.50
N LEU A 317 28.52 -8.64 -5.28
CA LEU A 317 27.67 -8.04 -6.32
C LEU A 317 27.82 -6.52 -6.37
N SER A 318 27.98 -5.88 -5.21
CA SER A 318 28.32 -4.45 -5.09
C SER A 318 29.13 -4.18 -3.83
N SER A 319 29.92 -3.10 -3.85
CA SER A 319 30.76 -2.64 -2.73
C SER A 319 30.15 -1.47 -1.95
N ASP A 320 29.18 -0.76 -2.54
CA ASP A 320 28.47 0.35 -1.91
C ASP A 320 27.06 0.49 -2.53
N PRO A 321 25.96 0.30 -1.76
CA PRO A 321 25.96 -0.44 -0.49
C PRO A 321 26.50 -1.85 -0.70
N VAL A 322 27.04 -2.49 0.35
CA VAL A 322 27.65 -3.81 0.18
C VAL A 322 26.57 -4.85 -0.08
N LEU A 323 26.62 -5.45 -1.27
CA LEU A 323 25.80 -6.60 -1.65
C LEU A 323 26.66 -7.82 -1.92
N LEU A 324 26.33 -8.93 -1.27
CA LEU A 324 26.96 -10.24 -1.46
C LEU A 324 25.93 -11.28 -1.90
N CYS A 325 26.39 -12.35 -2.53
CA CYS A 325 25.59 -13.55 -2.75
C CYS A 325 26.39 -14.84 -2.55
N PHE A 326 25.69 -15.93 -2.25
CA PHE A 326 26.24 -17.28 -2.33
C PHE A 326 25.17 -18.28 -2.81
N PRO A 327 25.55 -19.35 -3.53
CA PRO A 327 24.62 -20.39 -3.95
C PRO A 327 24.60 -21.53 -2.91
N ALA A 328 23.40 -22.01 -2.56
CA ALA A 328 23.21 -23.19 -1.71
C ALA A 328 22.75 -24.40 -2.56
N ALA A 329 22.21 -25.43 -1.90
CA ALA A 329 21.72 -26.64 -2.56
C ALA A 329 20.55 -26.34 -3.52
N ASP A 330 19.53 -25.65 -3.00
CA ASP A 330 18.20 -25.41 -3.59
C ASP A 330 17.80 -23.92 -3.59
N ARG A 331 18.72 -23.01 -3.27
CA ARG A 331 18.46 -21.55 -3.20
C ARG A 331 19.68 -20.71 -3.57
N ILE A 332 19.44 -19.52 -4.11
CA ILE A 332 20.41 -18.41 -4.11
C ILE A 332 20.13 -17.57 -2.87
N ILE A 333 21.20 -17.16 -2.20
CA ILE A 333 21.16 -16.29 -1.05
C ILE A 333 21.85 -14.97 -1.42
N PHE A 334 21.19 -13.87 -1.11
CA PHE A 334 21.69 -12.50 -1.20
C PHE A 334 21.74 -11.88 0.19
N PHE A 335 22.70 -11.00 0.40
CA PHE A 335 22.77 -10.14 1.57
C PHE A 335 23.05 -8.71 1.17
N GLY A 336 22.45 -7.78 1.89
CA GLY A 336 22.83 -6.37 1.92
C GLY A 336 23.16 -5.96 3.35
N SER A 337 24.14 -5.07 3.51
CA SER A 337 24.43 -4.45 4.80
C SER A 337 24.91 -3.02 4.63
N SER A 338 24.59 -2.16 5.60
CA SER A 338 25.19 -0.84 5.76
C SER A 338 26.67 -0.93 6.16
N ARG A 339 27.12 -2.07 6.73
CA ARG A 339 28.46 -2.26 7.31
C ARG A 339 28.98 -3.69 7.12
N MET A 340 30.10 -3.85 6.42
CA MET A 340 30.83 -5.12 6.46
C MET A 340 31.85 -5.13 7.60
N ASP A 341 31.54 -5.89 8.65
CA ASP A 341 32.53 -6.40 9.59
C ASP A 341 32.45 -7.94 9.72
N ALA A 342 33.49 -8.54 10.28
CA ALA A 342 33.60 -9.99 10.37
C ALA A 342 32.63 -10.62 11.39
N ALA A 343 32.08 -9.86 12.34
CA ALA A 343 31.10 -10.37 13.30
C ALA A 343 29.71 -10.48 12.65
N ASN A 344 29.30 -9.43 11.94
CA ASN A 344 28.09 -9.41 11.13
C ASN A 344 28.10 -10.55 10.08
N LEU A 345 29.19 -10.70 9.31
CA LEU A 345 29.30 -11.78 8.32
C LEU A 345 29.27 -13.19 8.95
N ARG A 346 29.84 -13.39 10.14
CA ARG A 346 29.72 -14.66 10.89
C ARG A 346 28.30 -14.93 11.39
N ALA A 347 27.58 -13.92 11.87
CA ALA A 347 26.19 -14.07 12.29
C ALA A 347 25.28 -14.40 11.09
N LEU A 348 25.48 -13.72 9.96
CA LEU A 348 24.77 -13.96 8.71
C LEU A 348 25.10 -15.33 8.07
N SER A 349 26.27 -15.90 8.36
CA SER A 349 26.68 -17.24 7.92
C SER A 349 26.02 -18.39 8.70
N ASN A 350 25.40 -18.11 9.85
CA ASN A 350 24.76 -19.10 10.71
C ASN A 350 23.25 -18.83 10.82
N PRO A 351 22.48 -19.04 9.73
CA PRO A 351 21.06 -18.74 9.73
C PRO A 351 20.28 -19.77 10.57
N MET A 352 19.33 -19.28 11.36
CA MET A 352 18.41 -20.07 12.16
C MET A 352 17.16 -20.40 11.35
N GLU A 353 16.61 -21.60 11.52
CA GLU A 353 15.34 -21.98 10.92
C GLU A 353 14.18 -21.26 11.60
N TYR A 354 13.32 -20.62 10.81
CA TYR A 354 12.09 -20.01 11.31
C TYR A 354 11.05 -21.09 11.60
N ARG A 355 10.79 -21.35 12.89
CA ARG A 355 9.88 -22.40 13.37
C ARG A 355 8.43 -21.93 13.60
N GLY A 356 8.11 -20.66 13.34
CA GLY A 356 6.75 -20.14 13.51
C GLY A 356 5.79 -20.64 12.43
N THR A 357 4.48 -20.56 12.72
CA THR A 357 3.45 -20.98 11.76
C THR A 357 3.25 -19.90 10.70
N LEU A 358 3.68 -20.19 9.46
CA LEU A 358 3.38 -19.35 8.31
C LEU A 358 2.04 -19.70 7.69
N LEU A 359 1.23 -18.67 7.47
CA LEU A 359 -0.04 -18.72 6.76
C LEU A 359 0.17 -19.18 5.31
N ASP A 360 -0.72 -20.04 4.80
CA ASP A 360 -0.70 -20.46 3.41
C ASP A 360 -1.25 -19.34 2.51
N CYS A 361 -0.37 -18.41 2.14
CA CYS A 361 -0.74 -17.19 1.44
C CYS A 361 0.38 -16.72 0.48
N PRO A 362 0.03 -16.01 -0.62
CA PRO A 362 1.02 -15.53 -1.59
C PRO A 362 2.05 -14.52 -1.03
N PHE A 363 1.71 -13.76 0.02
CA PHE A 363 2.67 -12.88 0.68
C PHE A 363 2.31 -12.67 2.15
N VAL A 364 3.32 -12.66 3.02
CA VAL A 364 3.20 -12.28 4.43
C VAL A 364 4.45 -11.52 4.87
N CYS A 365 4.27 -10.51 5.73
CA CYS A 365 5.33 -9.82 6.44
C CYS A 365 5.05 -9.95 7.93
N LEU A 366 6.02 -10.46 8.68
CA LEU A 366 5.95 -10.66 10.12
C LEU A 366 6.85 -9.68 10.85
N ASP A 367 6.36 -9.15 11.96
CA ASP A 367 7.20 -8.72 13.08
C ASP A 367 7.68 -9.99 13.79
N LEU A 368 9.00 -10.18 13.90
CA LEU A 368 9.57 -11.36 14.56
C LEU A 368 9.47 -11.32 16.08
N ALA A 369 9.20 -10.16 16.68
CA ALA A 369 8.86 -10.03 18.09
C ALA A 369 7.38 -10.38 18.38
N ARG A 370 6.51 -10.32 17.36
CA ARG A 370 5.04 -10.53 17.47
C ARG A 370 4.50 -11.35 16.26
N PRO A 371 5.02 -12.57 16.02
CA PRO A 371 4.75 -13.33 14.79
C PRO A 371 3.28 -13.72 14.60
N GLU A 372 2.48 -13.71 15.67
CA GLU A 372 1.04 -13.96 15.65
C GLU A 372 0.22 -12.81 15.07
N LYS A 373 0.80 -11.61 14.91
CA LYS A 373 0.20 -10.43 14.28
C LYS A 373 1.02 -9.98 13.06
N PRO A 374 0.79 -10.55 11.87
CA PRO A 374 1.49 -10.15 10.64
C PRO A 374 1.33 -8.66 10.32
N LEU A 375 2.46 -7.97 10.13
CA LEU A 375 2.52 -6.58 9.66
C LEU A 375 1.81 -6.39 8.32
N ALA A 376 1.93 -7.40 7.45
CA ALA A 376 1.23 -7.45 6.17
C ALA A 376 0.86 -8.89 5.82
N GLN A 377 -0.25 -9.09 5.12
CA GLN A 377 -0.61 -10.38 4.52
C GLN A 377 -1.48 -10.18 3.27
N LEU A 378 -1.16 -10.90 2.20
CA LEU A 378 -1.94 -10.97 0.97
C LEU A 378 -2.57 -12.36 0.87
N ARG A 379 -3.89 -12.46 0.96
CA ARG A 379 -4.65 -13.72 0.92
C ARG A 379 -5.56 -13.79 -0.30
N PHE A 380 -5.92 -14.99 -0.72
CA PHE A 380 -6.96 -15.23 -1.71
C PHE A 380 -8.05 -16.12 -1.15
N ASP A 381 -9.21 -15.53 -0.89
CA ASP A 381 -10.33 -16.22 -0.28
C ASP A 381 -11.56 -16.08 -1.19
N LYS A 382 -12.07 -17.20 -1.72
CA LYS A 382 -13.32 -17.28 -2.47
C LYS A 382 -13.44 -16.29 -3.64
N GLY A 383 -12.35 -16.07 -4.38
CA GLY A 383 -12.31 -15.15 -5.53
C GLY A 383 -11.96 -13.70 -5.18
N ILE A 384 -11.74 -13.37 -3.90
CA ILE A 384 -11.37 -12.04 -3.43
C ILE A 384 -9.89 -12.05 -3.01
N LEU A 385 -9.11 -11.10 -3.53
CA LEU A 385 -7.74 -10.85 -3.10
C LEU A 385 -7.78 -9.84 -1.95
N ARG A 386 -7.19 -10.19 -0.80
CA ARG A 386 -7.18 -9.33 0.40
C ARG A 386 -5.77 -9.00 0.82
N LEU A 387 -5.38 -7.72 0.77
CA LEU A 387 -4.16 -7.21 1.41
C LEU A 387 -4.54 -6.58 2.75
N LYS A 388 -4.24 -7.26 3.85
CA LYS A 388 -4.32 -6.65 5.19
C LYS A 388 -2.96 -6.12 5.60
N LEU A 389 -2.93 -4.89 6.11
CA LEU A 389 -1.83 -4.33 6.87
C LEU A 389 -2.27 -4.06 8.31
N GLN A 390 -1.38 -4.31 9.25
CA GLN A 390 -1.56 -3.97 10.66
C GLN A 390 -0.17 -3.69 11.25
N ALA A 391 0.17 -2.43 11.50
CA ALA A 391 1.47 -2.07 12.06
C ALA A 391 1.30 -1.17 13.30
N PRO A 392 2.22 -1.25 14.27
CA PRO A 392 2.21 -0.37 15.42
C PRO A 392 2.77 1.01 15.07
N ASP A 393 2.52 2.01 15.90
CA ASP A 393 2.85 3.41 15.61
C ASP A 393 4.35 3.63 15.41
N GLU A 394 5.20 2.95 16.19
CA GLU A 394 6.65 3.06 16.10
C GLU A 394 7.18 2.58 14.74
N TRP A 395 6.49 1.64 14.09
CA TRP A 395 6.83 1.15 12.75
C TRP A 395 6.53 2.19 11.65
N PHE A 396 5.50 3.03 11.84
CA PHE A 396 5.24 4.16 10.95
C PHE A 396 6.23 5.30 11.22
N ALA A 397 6.52 5.60 12.48
CA ALA A 397 7.51 6.61 12.87
C ALA A 397 8.91 6.32 12.32
N SER A 398 9.29 5.04 12.18
CA SER A 398 10.57 4.63 11.58
C SER A 398 10.62 4.68 10.04
N CYS A 399 9.55 5.10 9.35
CA CYS A 399 9.52 5.18 7.88
C CYS A 399 9.82 6.59 7.36
N ASP A 400 10.70 6.68 6.36
CA ASP A 400 10.92 7.91 5.60
C ASP A 400 9.61 8.43 4.97
N PRO A 401 9.44 9.76 4.85
CA PRO A 401 8.28 10.35 4.18
C PRO A 401 8.10 9.89 2.72
N LEU A 402 6.84 9.70 2.33
CA LEU A 402 6.46 9.48 0.92
C LEU A 402 6.63 10.74 0.08
N LEU A 403 6.19 11.88 0.61
CA LEU A 403 6.29 13.18 -0.04
C LEU A 403 7.52 13.94 0.45
N GLU A 404 8.25 14.58 -0.45
CA GLU A 404 9.45 15.38 -0.12
C GLU A 404 9.14 16.68 0.63
N LYS A 405 7.88 17.14 0.56
CA LYS A 405 7.42 18.41 1.11
C LYS A 405 6.23 18.18 2.05
N PRO A 406 6.05 19.01 3.09
CA PRO A 406 4.83 19.01 3.88
C PRO A 406 3.59 19.15 3.00
N ILE A 407 2.47 18.56 3.44
CA ILE A 407 1.16 18.84 2.87
C ILE A 407 0.74 20.22 3.41
N LEU A 408 1.27 21.28 2.79
CA LEU A 408 0.78 22.64 3.02
C LEU A 408 -0.62 22.73 2.41
N LEU A 409 -1.58 23.22 3.19
CA LEU A 409 -2.81 23.78 2.61
C LEU A 409 -2.37 24.91 1.66
N PRO A 410 -3.00 25.05 0.47
CA PRO A 410 -2.53 26.01 -0.51
C PRO A 410 -2.50 27.42 0.08
N ASP A 411 -1.32 28.04 0.04
CA ASP A 411 -1.16 29.46 0.38
C ASP A 411 -2.17 30.27 -0.44
N LYS A 412 -2.97 31.08 0.25
CA LYS A 412 -3.75 32.12 -0.40
C LYS A 412 -2.81 33.18 -0.95
N ARG A 413 -2.45 33.04 -2.23
CA ARG A 413 -2.02 34.14 -3.09
C ARG A 413 -3.19 34.55 -3.97
#